data_AF-A0A661CMJ7-F1
#
_entry.id   AF-A0A661CMJ7-F1
#
_cell.length_a   1.000
_cell.length_b   1.000
_cell.length_c   1.000
_cell.angle_alpha   90.00
_cell.angle_beta   90.00
_cell.angle_gamma   90.00
#
_symmetry.space_group_name_H-M   'P 1'
#
loop_
_entity.id
_entity.type
_entity.pdbx_description
1 polymer ?
#
loop_
_entity_poly.entity_id
_entity_poly.type
_entity_poly.pdbx_seq_one_letter_code
_entity_poly.pdbx_strand_id
1 'polypeptide(L)'
;MPSITVNAISLLLWEFLLPIIVWLGFKPTVIATGQIPSLKKTLAIFKGEPKIMEALLSQEQPVSTEQLAGDIIFGDPNSPISIIMVSSPFCGHCTPAFNALEKLISEFPEGVKVLILILDGGKRDVTKQLLAFSDNPELAEKALHAWYIQKKKDPAAWLQQFATAESADKEIIEQRLDEIAEWCKENNVLGTPAAANCPLRSKSLM
;
A
#
# COMPACT_ATOMS: atom_id res chain seq x y z
N MET A 1 46.70 54.04 30.38
CA MET A 1 45.88 52.80 30.30
C MET A 1 45.27 52.79 28.91
N PRO A 2 45.60 51.84 28.02
CA PRO A 2 45.05 51.86 26.67
C PRO A 2 43.53 51.61 26.75
N SER A 3 42.75 52.51 26.16
CA SER A 3 41.30 52.41 26.03
C SER A 3 40.97 51.30 25.03
N ILE A 4 40.38 50.22 25.52
CA ILE A 4 39.91 49.14 24.66
C ILE A 4 38.75 49.68 23.82
N THR A 5 39.00 49.89 22.53
CA THR A 5 37.99 50.35 21.57
C THR A 5 37.02 49.22 21.22
N VAL A 6 35.72 49.50 21.13
CA VAL A 6 34.64 48.55 20.81
C VAL A 6 34.92 47.74 19.52
N ASN A 7 35.60 48.35 18.54
CA ASN A 7 36.02 47.66 17.31
C ASN A 7 36.98 46.48 17.56
N ALA A 8 37.89 46.58 18.53
CA ALA A 8 38.84 45.51 18.83
C ALA A 8 38.14 44.28 19.42
N ILE A 9 37.12 44.50 20.25
CA ILE A 9 36.29 43.44 20.82
C ILE A 9 35.45 42.77 19.72
N SER A 10 34.91 43.54 18.78
CA SER A 10 34.14 43.02 17.64
C SER A 10 34.99 42.14 16.70
N LEU A 11 36.24 42.51 16.45
CA LEU A 11 37.15 41.72 15.60
C LEU A 11 37.51 40.37 16.25
N LEU A 12 37.83 40.38 17.54
CA LEU A 12 38.14 39.16 18.29
C LEU A 12 36.95 38.19 18.38
N LEU A 13 35.73 38.72 18.53
CA LEU A 13 34.51 37.92 18.50
C LEU A 13 34.30 37.23 17.15
N TRP A 14 34.56 37.93 16.05
CA TRP A 14 34.39 37.39 14.70
C TRP A 14 35.38 36.27 14.39
N GLU A 15 36.63 36.41 14.83
CA GLU A 15 37.67 35.39 14.68
C GLU A 15 37.32 34.07 15.40
N PHE A 16 36.58 34.15 16.51
CA PHE A 16 36.16 32.97 17.25
C PHE A 16 34.82 32.38 16.74
N LEU A 17 33.90 33.22 16.27
CA LEU A 17 32.58 32.78 15.78
C LEU A 17 32.63 32.09 14.42
N LEU A 18 33.48 32.55 13.49
CA LEU A 18 33.62 31.96 12.16
C LEU A 18 33.95 30.46 12.18
N PRO A 19 35.00 29.98 12.87
CA PRO A 19 35.34 28.55 12.86
C PRO A 19 34.24 27.69 13.49
N ILE A 20 33.49 28.21 14.48
CA ILE A 20 32.38 27.50 15.11
C ILE A 20 31.21 27.32 14.14
N ILE A 21 30.84 28.38 13.40
CA ILE A 21 29.76 28.31 12.41
C ILE A 21 30.14 27.36 11.26
N VAL A 22 31.37 27.45 10.77
CA VAL A 22 31.89 26.55 9.72
C VAL A 22 31.87 25.10 10.21
N TRP A 23 32.31 24.83 11.44
CA TRP A 23 32.30 23.49 12.02
C TRP A 23 30.87 22.93 12.20
N LEU A 24 29.94 23.76 12.68
CA LEU A 24 28.53 23.37 12.85
C LEU A 24 27.82 23.12 11.52
N GLY A 25 28.21 23.79 10.44
CA GLY A 25 27.67 23.54 9.09
C GLY A 25 28.28 22.31 8.40
N PHE A 26 29.57 22.06 8.62
CA PHE A 26 30.30 20.96 7.96
C PHE A 26 30.04 19.60 8.63
N LYS A 27 29.93 19.55 9.96
CA LYS A 27 29.71 18.31 10.70
C LYS A 27 28.42 17.54 10.29
N PRO A 28 27.24 18.16 10.15
CA PRO A 28 26.01 17.42 9.82
C PRO A 28 26.01 16.85 8.40
N THR A 29 26.70 17.48 7.45
CA THR A 29 26.74 17.02 6.04
C THR A 29 27.65 15.80 5.84
N VAL A 30 28.75 15.69 6.60
CA VAL A 30 29.64 14.52 6.56
C VAL A 30 29.02 13.30 7.27
N ILE A 31 28.33 13.50 8.40
CA ILE A 31 27.69 12.40 9.14
C ILE A 31 26.48 11.84 8.38
N ALA A 32 25.71 12.70 7.69
CA ALA A 32 24.54 12.27 6.92
C ALA A 32 24.89 11.42 5.68
N THR A 33 26.14 11.47 5.18
CA THR A 33 26.51 10.85 3.90
C THR A 33 27.24 9.51 4.03
N GLY A 34 27.90 9.23 5.16
CA GLY A 34 28.76 8.05 5.30
C GLY A 34 28.02 6.71 5.51
N GLN A 35 26.89 6.70 6.22
CA GLN A 35 26.21 5.45 6.65
C GLN A 35 24.95 5.12 5.85
N ILE A 36 24.29 6.12 5.26
CA ILE A 36 23.04 5.94 4.52
C ILE A 36 23.22 5.10 3.23
N PRO A 37 24.24 5.33 2.38
CA PRO A 37 24.35 4.57 1.12
C PRO A 37 24.77 3.11 1.33
N SER A 38 25.65 2.83 2.29
CA SER A 38 26.06 1.45 2.63
C SER A 38 24.90 0.66 3.23
N LEU A 39 24.13 1.27 4.14
CA LEU A 39 22.95 0.64 4.72
C LEU A 39 21.87 0.36 3.67
N LYS A 40 21.62 1.30 2.75
CA LYS A 40 20.68 1.09 1.62
C LYS A 40 21.10 -0.09 0.75
N LYS A 41 22.40 -0.24 0.46
CA LYS A 41 22.94 -1.36 -0.32
C LYS A 41 22.74 -2.69 0.39
N THR A 42 23.11 -2.76 1.67
CA THR A 42 22.93 -3.99 2.48
C THR A 42 21.46 -4.38 2.56
N LEU A 43 20.57 -3.40 2.73
CA LEU A 43 19.12 -3.63 2.80
C LEU A 43 18.55 -4.07 1.44
N ALA A 44 19.06 -3.57 0.32
CA ALA A 44 18.66 -4.04 -1.01
C ALA A 44 19.08 -5.49 -1.26
N ILE A 45 20.30 -5.87 -0.87
CA ILE A 45 20.78 -7.26 -0.95
C ILE A 45 19.92 -8.16 -0.06
N PHE A 46 19.69 -7.76 1.19
CA PHE A 46 18.85 -8.51 2.12
C PHE A 46 17.43 -8.73 1.59
N LYS A 47 16.80 -7.70 1.02
CA LYS A 47 15.45 -7.80 0.42
C LYS A 47 15.41 -8.66 -0.84
N GLY A 48 16.51 -8.74 -1.57
CA GLY A 48 16.62 -9.51 -2.81
C GLY A 48 17.07 -10.96 -2.63
N GLU A 49 17.55 -11.33 -1.44
CA GLU A 49 18.05 -12.69 -1.17
C GLU A 49 16.89 -13.69 -1.09
N PRO A 50 16.76 -14.65 -2.03
CA PRO A 50 15.61 -15.55 -2.08
C PRO A 50 15.46 -16.40 -0.83
N LYS A 51 16.57 -16.81 -0.21
CA LYS A 51 16.58 -17.61 1.02
C LYS A 51 15.96 -16.88 2.21
N ILE A 52 16.15 -15.56 2.28
CA ILE A 52 15.55 -14.75 3.35
C ILE A 52 14.06 -14.63 3.09
N MET A 53 13.65 -14.39 1.85
CA MET A 53 12.24 -14.37 1.46
C MET A 53 11.56 -15.70 1.79
N GLU A 54 12.15 -16.82 1.39
CA GLU A 54 11.63 -18.17 1.64
C GLU A 54 11.55 -18.47 3.14
N ALA A 55 12.57 -18.10 3.92
CA ALA A 55 12.55 -18.24 5.37
C ALA A 55 11.44 -17.39 6.03
N LEU A 56 11.18 -16.17 5.54
CA LEU A 56 10.08 -15.34 6.03
C LEU A 56 8.72 -15.92 5.63
N LEU A 57 8.55 -16.33 4.37
CA LEU A 57 7.32 -16.95 3.87
C LEU A 57 6.98 -18.26 4.58
N SER A 58 8.00 -19.07 4.93
CA SER A 58 7.79 -20.33 5.66
C SER A 58 7.29 -20.14 7.10
N GLN A 59 7.45 -18.94 7.66
CA GLN A 59 6.95 -18.58 8.99
C GLN A 59 5.52 -18.04 8.95
N GLU A 60 5.02 -17.65 7.78
CA GLU A 60 3.67 -17.15 7.61
C GLU A 60 2.67 -18.31 7.53
N GLN A 61 1.44 -18.05 7.99
CA GLN A 61 0.37 -19.04 7.86
C GLN A 61 -0.12 -19.12 6.42
N PRO A 62 -0.29 -20.33 5.86
CA PRO A 62 -0.88 -20.47 4.55
C PRO A 62 -2.32 -19.97 4.60
N VAL A 63 -2.65 -19.07 3.68
CA VAL A 63 -3.98 -18.49 3.51
C VAL A 63 -4.73 -19.31 2.44
N SER A 64 -6.02 -19.54 2.66
CA SER A 64 -6.85 -20.18 1.64
C SER A 64 -6.88 -19.31 0.37
N THR A 65 -6.62 -19.94 -0.78
CA THR A 65 -6.71 -19.29 -2.10
C THR A 65 -8.02 -19.62 -2.82
N GLU A 66 -8.96 -20.22 -2.09
CA GLU A 66 -10.31 -20.44 -2.58
C GLU A 66 -10.96 -19.09 -2.88
N GLN A 67 -11.64 -19.04 -4.03
CA GLN A 67 -12.32 -17.84 -4.49
C GLN A 67 -13.61 -17.66 -3.69
N LEU A 68 -13.83 -16.46 -3.14
CA LEU A 68 -15.07 -16.11 -2.47
C LEU A 68 -16.12 -15.60 -3.48
N ALA A 69 -17.39 -15.79 -3.14
CA ALA A 69 -18.48 -15.15 -3.87
C ALA A 69 -18.36 -13.63 -3.64
N GLY A 70 -17.85 -12.88 -4.62
CA GLY A 70 -17.56 -11.45 -4.47
C GLY A 70 -16.16 -11.03 -4.90
N ASP A 71 -15.27 -12.00 -5.12
CA ASP A 71 -13.93 -11.73 -5.61
C ASP A 71 -13.96 -11.12 -7.01
N ILE A 72 -13.17 -10.05 -7.19
CA ILE A 72 -12.88 -9.54 -8.52
C ILE A 72 -11.57 -10.16 -8.98
N ILE A 73 -11.63 -10.96 -10.04
CA ILE A 73 -10.48 -11.67 -10.61
C ILE A 73 -9.80 -10.81 -11.68
N PHE A 74 -8.48 -10.76 -11.66
CA PHE A 74 -7.63 -10.17 -12.71
C PHE A 74 -6.53 -11.13 -13.13
N GLY A 75 -6.06 -11.01 -14.37
CA GLY A 75 -5.02 -11.86 -14.94
C GLY A 75 -5.54 -13.22 -15.41
N ASP A 76 -4.67 -14.22 -15.47
CA ASP A 76 -5.03 -15.58 -15.92
C ASP A 76 -5.68 -16.39 -14.78
N PRO A 77 -6.96 -16.78 -14.87
CA PRO A 77 -7.63 -17.59 -13.87
C PRO A 77 -6.97 -18.97 -13.64
N ASN A 78 -6.22 -19.48 -14.62
CA ASN A 78 -5.55 -20.78 -14.58
C ASN A 78 -4.10 -20.69 -14.07
N SER A 79 -3.62 -19.50 -13.71
CA SER A 79 -2.25 -19.36 -13.24
C SER A 79 -2.01 -20.13 -11.93
N PRO A 80 -0.86 -20.81 -11.79
CA PRO A 80 -0.47 -21.47 -10.55
C PRO A 80 -0.14 -20.47 -9.42
N ILE A 81 0.11 -19.20 -9.74
CA ILE A 81 0.42 -18.15 -8.77
C ILE A 81 -0.83 -17.30 -8.55
N SER A 82 -1.36 -17.33 -7.34
CA SER A 82 -2.51 -16.52 -6.93
C SER A 82 -2.10 -15.48 -5.89
N ILE A 83 -2.41 -14.22 -6.14
CA ILE A 83 -2.20 -13.10 -5.22
C ILE A 83 -3.56 -12.62 -4.74
N ILE A 84 -3.74 -12.52 -3.42
CA ILE A 84 -4.96 -11.96 -2.84
C ILE A 84 -4.66 -10.54 -2.36
N MET A 85 -5.43 -9.57 -2.85
CA MET A 85 -5.39 -8.19 -2.42
C MET A 85 -6.68 -7.86 -1.69
N VAL A 86 -6.58 -7.53 -0.40
CA VAL A 86 -7.70 -6.94 0.33
C VAL A 86 -7.66 -5.43 0.15
N SER A 87 -8.71 -4.85 -0.42
CA SER A 87 -8.77 -3.45 -0.78
C SER A 87 -10.07 -2.78 -0.32
N SER A 88 -10.02 -1.46 -0.13
CA SER A 88 -11.21 -0.65 0.07
C SER A 88 -11.24 0.49 -0.96
N PRO A 89 -12.39 0.83 -1.57
CA PRO A 89 -12.46 1.83 -2.64
C PRO A 89 -11.89 3.20 -2.24
N PHE A 90 -12.03 3.60 -0.99
CA PHE A 90 -11.62 4.92 -0.50
C PHE A 90 -10.23 4.93 0.18
N CYS A 91 -9.54 3.78 0.19
CA CYS A 91 -8.20 3.67 0.75
C CYS A 91 -7.16 4.30 -0.20
N GLY A 92 -6.50 5.38 0.27
CA GLY A 92 -5.50 6.10 -0.53
C GLY A 92 -4.28 5.25 -0.91
N HIS A 93 -3.90 4.30 -0.05
CA HIS A 93 -2.76 3.40 -0.29
C HIS A 93 -3.09 2.24 -1.23
N CYS A 94 -4.37 1.98 -1.47
CA CYS A 94 -4.82 0.85 -2.28
C CYS A 94 -4.69 1.13 -3.78
N THR A 95 -4.76 2.39 -4.21
CA THR A 95 -4.59 2.76 -5.63
C THR A 95 -3.16 2.46 -6.13
N PRO A 96 -2.07 2.86 -5.44
CA PRO A 96 -0.72 2.46 -5.83
C PRO A 96 -0.49 0.95 -5.85
N ALA A 97 -1.06 0.21 -4.88
CA ALA A 97 -0.95 -1.24 -4.81
C ALA A 97 -1.66 -1.93 -5.98
N PHE A 98 -2.88 -1.48 -6.32
CA PHE A 98 -3.61 -1.95 -7.49
C PHE A 98 -2.81 -1.71 -8.78
N ASN A 99 -2.28 -0.51 -9.00
CA ASN A 99 -1.48 -0.19 -10.17
C ASN A 99 -0.21 -1.06 -10.28
N ALA A 100 0.39 -1.45 -9.16
CA ALA A 100 1.53 -2.36 -9.14
C ALA A 100 1.14 -3.78 -9.56
N LEU A 101 -0.04 -4.25 -9.16
CA LEU A 101 -0.59 -5.55 -9.58
C LEU A 101 -0.95 -5.55 -11.07
N GLU A 102 -1.56 -4.47 -11.58
CA GLU A 102 -1.82 -4.33 -13.02
C GLU A 102 -0.52 -4.39 -13.83
N LYS A 103 0.52 -3.70 -13.36
CA LYS A 103 1.84 -3.76 -13.99
C LYS A 103 2.39 -5.19 -13.98
N LEU A 104 2.29 -5.89 -12.84
CA LEU A 104 2.74 -7.27 -12.72
C LEU A 104 2.01 -8.21 -13.71
N ILE A 105 0.68 -8.10 -13.82
CA ILE A 105 -0.12 -8.87 -14.77
C ILE A 105 0.31 -8.54 -16.21
N SER A 106 0.55 -7.27 -16.54
CA SER A 106 1.00 -6.88 -17.87
C SER A 106 2.39 -7.42 -18.24
N GLU A 107 3.28 -7.57 -17.25
CA GLU A 107 4.61 -8.15 -17.43
C GLU A 107 4.57 -9.70 -17.50
N PHE A 108 3.58 -10.32 -16.84
CA PHE A 108 3.42 -11.78 -16.78
C PHE A 108 1.95 -12.20 -17.02
N PRO A 109 1.43 -12.10 -18.25
CA PRO A 109 0.00 -12.26 -18.55
C PRO A 109 -0.57 -13.64 -18.19
N GLU A 110 0.22 -14.70 -18.37
CA GLU A 110 -0.14 -16.10 -18.06
C GLU A 110 0.43 -16.57 -16.71
N GLY A 111 1.17 -15.70 -16.03
CA GLY A 111 1.96 -16.06 -14.87
C GLY A 111 1.28 -15.80 -13.53
N VAL A 112 0.21 -14.99 -13.49
CA VAL A 112 -0.36 -14.49 -12.24
C VAL A 112 -1.88 -14.36 -12.32
N LYS A 113 -2.56 -14.91 -11.31
CA LYS A 113 -3.96 -14.63 -10.95
C LYS A 113 -3.98 -13.66 -9.79
N VAL A 114 -4.81 -12.62 -9.85
CA VAL A 114 -5.04 -11.70 -8.73
C VAL A 114 -6.51 -11.76 -8.33
N LEU A 115 -6.76 -12.00 -7.05
CA LEU A 115 -8.08 -11.96 -6.43
C LEU A 115 -8.17 -10.68 -5.59
N ILE A 116 -9.15 -9.83 -5.87
CA ILE A 116 -9.36 -8.59 -5.12
C ILE A 116 -10.62 -8.70 -4.28
N LEU A 117 -10.42 -8.71 -2.95
CA LEU A 117 -11.46 -8.69 -1.93
C LEU A 117 -11.79 -7.23 -1.60
N ILE A 118 -13.03 -6.82 -1.81
CA ILE A 118 -13.48 -5.44 -1.58
C ILE A 118 -14.13 -5.34 -0.19
N LEU A 119 -13.43 -4.69 0.74
CA LEU A 119 -13.94 -4.35 2.07
C LEU A 119 -14.73 -3.04 2.07
N ASP A 120 -15.77 -3.00 2.91
CA ASP A 120 -16.48 -1.76 3.18
C ASP A 120 -15.61 -0.79 3.99
N GLY A 121 -15.29 0.35 3.38
CA GLY A 121 -14.55 1.45 4.00
C GLY A 121 -15.44 2.57 4.55
N GLY A 122 -16.74 2.33 4.73
CA GLY A 122 -17.71 3.30 5.27
C GLY A 122 -18.51 4.07 4.22
N LYS A 123 -18.31 3.77 2.92
CA LYS A 123 -19.09 4.33 1.80
C LYS A 123 -19.62 3.17 0.95
N ARG A 124 -20.81 2.73 1.31
CA ARG A 124 -21.40 1.47 0.84
C ARG A 124 -21.72 1.46 -0.65
N ASP A 125 -22.05 2.59 -1.27
CA ASP A 125 -22.62 2.58 -2.62
C ASP A 125 -21.62 2.07 -3.69
N VAL A 126 -20.37 2.51 -3.64
CA VAL A 126 -19.33 2.07 -4.60
C VAL A 126 -18.93 0.62 -4.32
N THR A 127 -18.74 0.27 -3.05
CA THR A 127 -18.44 -1.10 -2.59
C THR A 127 -19.50 -2.08 -3.06
N LYS A 128 -20.78 -1.76 -2.84
CA LYS A 128 -21.93 -2.57 -3.25
C LYS A 128 -22.01 -2.72 -4.75
N GLN A 129 -21.78 -1.64 -5.50
CA GLN A 129 -21.81 -1.70 -6.95
C GLN A 129 -20.66 -2.56 -7.52
N LEU A 130 -19.46 -2.46 -6.95
CA LEU A 130 -18.33 -3.31 -7.33
C LEU A 130 -18.62 -4.78 -7.05
N LEU A 131 -19.21 -5.10 -5.90
CA LEU A 131 -19.64 -6.47 -5.55
C LEU A 131 -20.80 -6.98 -6.41
N ALA A 132 -21.68 -6.08 -6.88
CA ALA A 132 -22.72 -6.45 -7.84
C ALA A 132 -22.12 -6.86 -9.20
N PHE A 133 -20.93 -6.36 -9.53
CA PHE A 133 -20.24 -6.72 -10.76
C PHE A 133 -19.37 -7.96 -10.66
N SER A 134 -19.12 -8.51 -9.46
CA SER A 134 -18.19 -9.63 -9.29
C SER A 134 -18.56 -10.88 -10.12
N ASP A 135 -19.83 -11.05 -10.47
CA ASP A 135 -20.30 -12.14 -11.33
C ASP A 135 -19.94 -11.96 -12.82
N ASN A 136 -19.55 -10.74 -13.22
CA ASN A 136 -19.05 -10.40 -14.55
C ASN A 136 -17.61 -9.88 -14.45
N PRO A 137 -16.60 -10.75 -14.58
CA PRO A 137 -15.20 -10.39 -14.38
C PRO A 137 -14.73 -9.20 -15.25
N GLU A 138 -15.11 -9.16 -16.52
CA GLU A 138 -14.71 -8.09 -17.45
C GLU A 138 -15.28 -6.73 -17.01
N LEU A 139 -16.56 -6.72 -16.60
CA LEU A 139 -17.20 -5.50 -16.11
C LEU A 139 -16.61 -5.08 -14.76
N ALA A 140 -16.38 -6.01 -13.85
CA ALA A 140 -15.81 -5.75 -12.53
C ALA A 140 -14.39 -5.19 -12.63
N GLU A 141 -13.55 -5.77 -13.50
CA GLU A 141 -12.20 -5.28 -13.80
C GLU A 141 -12.26 -3.84 -14.31
N LYS A 142 -13.07 -3.58 -15.34
CA LYS A 142 -13.21 -2.25 -15.93
C LYS A 142 -13.72 -1.22 -14.92
N ALA A 143 -14.71 -1.60 -14.11
CA ALA A 143 -15.31 -0.75 -13.11
C ALA A 143 -14.31 -0.40 -11.99
N LEU A 144 -13.56 -1.40 -11.52
CA LEU A 144 -12.55 -1.22 -10.48
C LEU A 144 -11.37 -0.38 -10.98
N HIS A 145 -10.87 -0.64 -12.20
CA HIS A 145 -9.85 0.17 -12.83
C HIS A 145 -10.31 1.63 -12.97
N ALA A 146 -11.51 1.85 -13.52
CA ALA A 146 -12.09 3.17 -13.66
C ALA A 146 -12.23 3.90 -12.30
N TRP A 147 -12.50 3.18 -11.22
CA TRP A 147 -12.54 3.75 -9.88
C TRP A 147 -11.13 4.15 -9.39
N TYR A 148 -10.12 3.31 -9.61
CA TYR A 148 -8.77 3.57 -9.12
C TYR A 148 -8.04 4.70 -9.84
N ILE A 149 -8.28 4.90 -11.14
CA ILE A 149 -7.68 6.00 -11.91
C ILE A 149 -8.29 7.37 -11.62
N GLN A 150 -9.46 7.44 -10.97
CA GLN A 150 -10.10 8.72 -10.65
C GLN A 150 -9.31 9.52 -9.63
N LYS A 151 -8.90 10.73 -10.01
CA LYS A 151 -8.22 11.68 -9.11
C LYS A 151 -9.10 12.18 -7.97
N LYS A 152 -10.41 12.39 -8.23
CA LYS A 152 -11.34 13.02 -7.28
C LYS A 152 -12.17 12.03 -6.44
N LYS A 153 -12.11 10.73 -6.77
CA LYS A 153 -12.90 9.66 -6.11
C LYS A 153 -14.37 10.06 -5.93
N ASP A 154 -15.01 10.47 -7.01
CA ASP A 154 -16.40 10.96 -7.01
C ASP A 154 -17.37 9.79 -7.22
N PRO A 155 -18.10 9.35 -6.17
CA PRO A 155 -19.01 8.21 -6.28
C PRO A 155 -20.13 8.46 -7.28
N ALA A 156 -20.68 9.68 -7.34
CA ALA A 156 -21.85 9.96 -8.16
C ALA A 156 -21.49 9.92 -9.66
N ALA A 157 -20.37 10.53 -10.02
CA ALA A 157 -19.88 10.52 -11.41
C ALA A 157 -19.50 9.11 -11.86
N TRP A 158 -18.88 8.31 -10.97
CA TRP A 158 -18.56 6.91 -11.27
C TRP A 158 -19.81 6.05 -11.42
N LEU A 159 -20.76 6.14 -10.48
CA LEU A 159 -22.00 5.37 -10.52
C LEU A 159 -22.80 5.67 -11.81
N GLN A 160 -22.85 6.91 -12.28
CA GLN A 160 -23.49 7.24 -13.55
C GLN A 160 -22.87 6.55 -14.76
N GLN A 161 -21.55 6.31 -14.77
CA GLN A 161 -20.88 5.57 -15.84
C GLN A 161 -21.24 4.09 -15.87
N PHE A 162 -21.61 3.53 -14.71
CA PHE A 162 -21.87 2.11 -14.53
C PHE A 162 -23.33 1.78 -14.13
N ALA A 163 -24.24 2.77 -14.20
CA ALA A 163 -25.63 2.67 -13.76
C ALA A 163 -26.52 1.71 -14.58
N THR A 164 -25.98 1.12 -15.65
CA THR A 164 -26.74 0.36 -16.66
C THR A 164 -26.73 -1.15 -16.44
N ALA A 165 -25.89 -1.66 -15.54
CA ALA A 165 -25.81 -3.09 -15.26
C ALA A 165 -26.82 -3.46 -14.16
N GLU A 166 -27.61 -4.51 -14.41
CA GLU A 166 -28.56 -5.08 -13.44
C GLU A 166 -27.82 -5.35 -12.12
N SER A 167 -28.28 -4.69 -11.06
CA SER A 167 -27.68 -4.86 -9.74
C SER A 167 -28.10 -6.22 -9.18
N ALA A 168 -27.14 -7.02 -8.75
CA ALA A 168 -27.41 -8.20 -7.93
C ALA A 168 -28.33 -7.86 -6.74
N ASP A 169 -29.11 -8.85 -6.29
CA ASP A 169 -30.00 -8.67 -5.15
C ASP A 169 -29.26 -8.14 -3.93
N LYS A 170 -29.87 -7.16 -3.23
CA LYS A 170 -29.25 -6.51 -2.07
C LYS A 170 -28.82 -7.51 -1.01
N GLU A 171 -29.62 -8.56 -0.80
CA GLU A 171 -29.33 -9.63 0.17
C GLU A 171 -28.06 -10.40 -0.19
N ILE A 172 -27.86 -10.71 -1.48
CA ILE A 172 -26.64 -11.35 -1.98
C ILE A 172 -25.44 -10.45 -1.70
N ILE A 173 -25.53 -9.15 -1.99
CA ILE A 173 -24.42 -8.22 -1.77
C ILE A 173 -24.04 -8.11 -0.29
N GLU A 174 -25.02 -8.06 0.62
CA GLU A 174 -24.75 -8.06 2.06
C GLU A 174 -24.12 -9.38 2.52
N GLN A 175 -24.61 -10.52 2.03
CA GLN A 175 -23.99 -11.82 2.31
C GLN A 175 -22.51 -11.86 1.89
N ARG A 176 -22.20 -11.38 0.68
CA ARG A 176 -20.81 -11.31 0.18
C ARG A 176 -19.93 -10.43 1.07
N LEU A 177 -20.44 -9.31 1.56
CA LEU A 177 -19.71 -8.43 2.48
C LEU A 177 -19.38 -9.13 3.79
N ASP A 178 -20.34 -9.87 4.34
CA ASP A 178 -20.17 -10.62 5.58
C ASP A 178 -19.15 -11.77 5.40
N GLU A 179 -19.23 -12.51 4.30
CA GLU A 179 -18.27 -13.58 3.95
C GLU A 179 -16.84 -13.04 3.83
N ILE A 180 -16.64 -11.90 3.13
CA ILE A 180 -15.33 -11.26 2.99
C ILE A 180 -14.81 -10.78 4.35
N ALA A 181 -15.68 -10.24 5.20
CA ALA A 181 -15.32 -9.76 6.53
C ALA A 181 -14.92 -10.92 7.46
N GLU A 182 -15.64 -12.03 7.40
CA GLU A 182 -15.32 -13.25 8.15
C GLU A 182 -13.99 -13.86 7.69
N TRP A 183 -13.77 -13.96 6.38
CA TRP A 183 -12.49 -14.41 5.83
C TRP A 183 -11.32 -13.54 6.29
N CYS A 184 -11.49 -12.21 6.30
CA CYS A 184 -10.45 -11.29 6.79
C CYS A 184 -10.14 -11.55 8.27
N LYS A 185 -11.17 -11.84 9.08
CA LYS A 185 -11.02 -12.15 10.51
C LYS A 185 -10.30 -13.48 10.73
N GLU A 186 -10.64 -14.52 9.98
CA GLU A 186 -10.00 -15.83 10.06
C GLU A 186 -8.52 -15.77 9.64
N ASN A 187 -8.20 -14.96 8.63
CA ASN A 187 -6.85 -14.81 8.09
C ASN A 187 -6.05 -13.65 8.74
N ASN A 188 -6.51 -13.10 9.87
CA ASN A 188 -5.86 -12.01 10.61
C ASN A 188 -5.49 -10.79 9.73
N VAL A 189 -6.35 -10.43 8.79
CA VAL A 189 -6.16 -9.24 7.94
C VAL A 189 -6.63 -8.00 8.70
N LEU A 190 -5.69 -7.12 9.05
CA LEU A 190 -5.90 -6.01 10.00
C LEU A 190 -6.01 -4.63 9.34
N GLY A 191 -5.93 -4.52 8.01
CA GLY A 191 -5.99 -3.24 7.30
C GLY A 191 -5.92 -3.37 5.77
N THR A 192 -6.05 -2.25 5.05
CA THR A 192 -5.98 -2.19 3.57
C THR A 192 -4.91 -1.19 3.08
N PRO A 193 -4.18 -1.48 1.98
CA PRO A 193 -4.13 -2.76 1.30
C PRO A 193 -3.34 -3.77 2.13
N ALA A 194 -3.94 -4.92 2.42
CA ALA A 194 -3.20 -6.06 2.95
C ALA A 194 -3.00 -7.05 1.81
N ALA A 195 -1.75 -7.19 1.37
CA ALA A 195 -1.24 -8.51 1.06
C ALA A 195 -0.94 -9.15 2.42
N ALA A 196 -1.49 -10.33 2.69
CA ALA A 196 -1.57 -11.00 4.00
C ALA A 196 -0.54 -10.59 5.08
N ASN A 197 -1.10 -10.29 6.27
CA ASN A 197 -0.49 -10.21 7.60
C ASN A 197 0.73 -9.27 7.79
N CYS A 198 0.45 -8.00 8.12
CA CYS A 198 1.42 -7.17 8.83
C CYS A 198 1.20 -7.39 10.33
N PRO A 199 2.14 -8.03 11.07
CA PRO A 199 1.96 -8.31 12.49
C PRO A 199 1.78 -6.98 13.21
N LEU A 200 0.71 -6.90 13.99
CA LEU A 200 0.39 -5.76 14.83
C LEU A 200 1.66 -5.29 15.52
N ARG A 201 1.96 -4.01 15.27
CA ARG A 201 2.88 -3.19 16.03
C ARG A 201 2.55 -3.36 17.51
N SER A 202 3.29 -4.27 18.15
CA SER A 202 3.49 -4.30 19.59
C SER A 202 4.03 -2.93 20.02
N LYS A 203 3.11 -2.06 20.43
CA LYS A 203 3.36 -0.99 21.40
C LYS A 203 2.24 -1.02 22.43
N SER A 204 2.20 -2.14 23.15
CA SER A 204 1.96 -2.11 24.59
C SER A 204 3.24 -2.62 25.24
N LEU A 205 4.19 -1.71 25.45
CA LEU A 205 5.28 -1.86 26.41
C LEU A 205 5.64 -0.44 26.86
N MET A 206 5.18 -0.14 28.09
CA MET A 206 5.37 1.05 28.92
C MET A 206 4.52 2.28 28.60
#